data_AF-A0A350UGJ1-F1
#
_entry.id   AF-A0A350UGJ1-F1
#
_cell.length_a   1.000
_cell.length_b   1.000
_cell.length_c   1.000
_cell.angle_alpha   90.00
_cell.angle_beta   90.00
_cell.angle_gamma   90.00
#
_symmetry.space_group_name_H-M   'P 1'
#
loop_
_entity.id
_entity.type
_entity.pdbx_description
1 polymer ?
#
loop_
_entity_poly.entity_id
_entity_poly.type
_entity_poly.pdbx_seq_one_letter_code
_entity_poly.pdbx_strand_id
1 'polypeptide(L)' 'MFSEGRRLMAVCGGGAVLELLEVQVEGRKRVSAADFLNGFRLEPGERLG' A
#
# COMPACT_ATOMS: atom_id res chain seq x y z
N MET A 1 -6.41 -0.24 -2.22
CA MET A 1 -4.97 -0.38 -2.53
C MET A 1 -4.76 -1.70 -3.26
N PHE A 2 -3.70 -1.84 -4.05
CA PHE A 2 -3.35 -3.09 -4.74
C PHE A 2 -1.84 -3.22 -4.87
N SER A 3 -1.36 -4.43 -5.12
CA SER A 3 0.06 -4.68 -5.39
C SER A 3 0.29 -4.94 -6.87
N GLU A 4 1.38 -4.39 -7.40
CA GLU A 4 1.87 -4.68 -8.74
C GLU A 4 3.33 -5.13 -8.61
N GLY A 5 3.55 -6.45 -8.61
CA GLY A 5 4.84 -7.03 -8.26
C GLY A 5 5.24 -6.71 -6.82
N ARG A 6 6.28 -5.89 -6.63
CA ARG A 6 6.75 -5.41 -5.31
C ARG A 6 6.35 -3.96 -5.01
N ARG A 7 5.48 -3.37 -5.83
CA ARG A 7 5.02 -1.98 -5.67
C ARG A 7 3.65 -1.97 -5.03
N LEU A 8 3.42 -1.00 -4.16
CA LEU A 8 2.12 -0.79 -3.52
C LEU A 8 1.44 0.43 -4.16
N MET A 9 0.23 0.24 -4.65
CA MET A 9 -0.52 1.24 -5.40
C MET A 9 -1.80 1.65 -4.67
N ALA A 10 -2.09 2.95 -4.69
CA ALA A 10 -3.33 3.53 -4.18
C ALA A 10 -4.08 4.24 -5.32
N VAL A 11 -5.35 3.86 -5.51
CA VAL A 11 -6.23 4.54 -6.47
C VAL A 11 -6.75 5.83 -5.83
N CYS A 12 -6.62 6.93 -6.57
CA CYS A 12 -7.10 8.24 -6.20
C CYS A 12 -8.29 8.67 -7.08
N GLY A 13 -8.85 9.85 -6.77
CA GLY A 13 -9.90 10.44 -7.59
C GLY A 13 -9.47 10.65 -9.05
N GLY A 14 -10.43 10.57 -9.97
CA GLY A 14 -10.19 10.78 -11.40
C GLY A 14 -9.40 9.67 -12.10
N GLY A 15 -9.24 8.49 -11.47
CA GLY A 15 -8.50 7.36 -12.04
C GLY A 15 -6.98 7.49 -11.91
N ALA A 16 -6.49 8.50 -11.20
CA ALA A 16 -5.08 8.61 -10.88
C ALA A 16 -4.66 7.48 -9.93
N VAL A 17 -3.40 7.06 -10.04
CA VAL A 17 -2.79 6.03 -9.19
C VAL A 17 -1.50 6.57 -8.61
N LEU A 18 -1.32 6.44 -7.31
CA LEU A 18 -0.09 6.79 -6.61
C LEU A 18 0.64 5.53 -6.16
N GLU A 19 1.95 5.50 -6.39
CA GLU A 19 2.83 4.52 -5.78
C GLU A 19 3.16 4.95 -4.34
N LEU A 20 2.84 4.09 -3.38
CA LEU A 20 3.26 4.24 -2.00
C LEU A 20 4.67 3.64 -1.87
N LEU A 21 5.65 4.46 -1.50
CA LEU A 21 7.05 4.03 -1.33
C LEU A 21 7.31 3.52 0.10
N GLU A 22 6.68 4.17 1.08
CA GLU A 22 6.78 3.84 2.49
C GLU A 22 5.41 3.95 3.14
N VAL A 23 5.16 3.11 4.14
CA VAL A 23 3.93 3.12 4.94
C VAL A 23 4.26 2.94 6.41
N GLN A 24 3.36 3.42 7.27
CA GLN A 24 3.45 3.20 8.70
C GLN A 24 2.13 2.62 9.19
N VAL A 25 2.19 1.38 9.67
CA VAL A 25 1.06 0.76 10.37
C VAL A 25 0.97 1.38 11.75
N GLU A 26 -0.25 1.61 12.24
CA GLU A 26 -0.49 2.15 13.58
C GLU A 26 0.27 1.36 14.65
N GLY A 27 0.93 2.08 15.56
CA GLY A 27 1.75 1.48 16.62
C GLY A 27 3.05 0.79 16.14
N ARG A 28 3.38 0.84 14.85
CA ARG A 28 4.61 0.25 14.28
C ARG A 28 5.55 1.31 13.69
N LYS A 29 6.79 0.89 13.45
CA LYS A 29 7.78 1.69 12.72
C LYS A 29 7.36 1.83 11.26
N ARG A 30 7.76 2.94 10.64
CA ARG A 30 7.68 3.12 9.18
C ARG A 30 8.53 2.05 8.48
N VAL A 31 8.01 1.52 7.39
CA VAL A 31 8.64 0.47 6.57
C VAL A 31 8.50 0.79 5.09
N SER A 32 9.34 0.17 4.26
CA SER A 32 9.18 0.26 2.81
C SER A 32 7.90 -0.46 2.35
N ALA A 33 7.37 -0.08 1.19
CA ALA A 33 6.23 -0.76 0.61
C ALA A 33 6.51 -2.24 0.29
N ALA A 34 7.75 -2.56 -0.11
CA ALA A 34 8.16 -3.95 -0.34
C ALA A 34 8.13 -4.76 0.96
N ASP A 35 8.67 -4.21 2.05
CA ASP A 35 8.65 -4.86 3.37
C ASP A 35 7.23 -5.00 3.91
N PHE A 36 6.38 -3.98 3.69
CA PHE A 36 4.98 -4.04 4.02
C PHE A 36 4.28 -5.19 3.29
N LEU A 37 4.46 -5.31 1.96
CA LEU A 37 3.85 -6.39 1.17
C LEU A 37 4.35 -7.79 1.55
N ASN A 38 5.58 -7.90 2.07
CA ASN A 38 6.11 -9.18 2.56
C ASN A 38 5.45 -9.64 3.86
N GLY A 39 5.02 -8.71 4.72
CA GLY A 39 4.44 -9.00 6.03
C GLY A 39 2.92 -8.82 6.10
N PHE A 40 2.32 -8.15 5.13
CA PHE A 40 0.91 -7.77 5.11
C PHE A 40 0.28 -8.18 3.78
N ARG A 41 -0.75 -9.03 3.85
CA ARG A 41 -1.52 -9.44 2.67
C ARG A 41 -2.60 -8.40 2.41
N LEU A 42 -2.63 -7.87 1.19
CA LEU A 42 -3.69 -6.98 0.74
C LEU A 42 -4.95 -7.79 0.42
N GLU A 43 -6.08 -7.33 0.95
CA GLU A 43 -7.37 -7.87 0.55
C GLU A 43 -7.91 -7.11 -0.67
N PRO A 44 -8.54 -7.79 -1.64
CA PRO A 44 -9.18 -7.12 -2.77
C PRO A 44 -10.22 -6.09 -2.30
N GLY A 45 -10.06 -4.84 -2.75
CA GLY A 45 -10.99 -3.76 -2.44
C GLY A 45 -10.71 -3.02 -1.12
N GLU A 46 -9.59 -3.30 -0.46
CA GLU A 46 -9.19 -2.60 0.77
C GLU A 46 -9.04 -1.09 0.52
N ARG A 47 -9.78 -0.27 1.30
CA ARG A 47 -9.88 1.19 1.13
C ARG A 47 -9.09 1.88 2.22
N LEU A 48 -8.36 2.92 1.84
CA LEU A 48 -7.71 3.84 2.76
C LEU A 48 -8.73 4.92 3.16
N GLY A 49 -8.97 5.11 4.46
CA GLY A 49 -9.94 6.06 5.01
C GLY A 49 -9.91 6.10 6.53
#